data_AF-A0A4S3ZS44-F1
#
_entry.id   AF-A0A4S3ZS44-F1
#
_cell.length_a   1.000
_cell.length_b   1.000
_cell.length_c   1.000
_cell.angle_alpha   90.00
_cell.angle_beta   90.00
_cell.angle_gamma   90.00
#
_symmetry.space_group_name_H-M   'P 1'
#
loop_
_entity.id
_entity.type
_entity.pdbx_description
1 polymer ?
#
loop_
_entity_poly.entity_id
_entity_poly.type
_entity_poly.pdbx_seq_one_letter_code
_entity_poly.pdbx_strand_id
1 'polypeptide(L)'
;MNYAIQILKEKQVQLVAQLREGNANKAAILKQKKEIDTALNWLETIEKQNLGRLSDYEWIELPFMNNGYSSYRIMDDGETDNREHWIEFKTPIEVTATDFLVLKKPK
;
A
#
# COMPACT_ATOMS: atom_id res chain seq x y z
N MET A 1 1.60 17.63 -0.83
CA MET A 1 1.37 16.55 0.15
C MET A 1 1.11 17.12 1.54
N ASN A 2 2.01 17.95 2.07
CA ASN A 2 1.87 18.58 3.40
C ASN A 2 0.56 19.37 3.58
N TYR A 3 0.16 20.14 2.55
CA TYR A 3 -1.13 20.85 2.57
C TYR A 3 -2.33 19.91 2.70
N ALA A 4 -2.36 18.79 1.98
CA ALA A 4 -3.45 17.82 2.05
C ALA A 4 -3.51 17.12 3.42
N ILE A 5 -2.35 16.75 3.97
CA ILE A 5 -2.24 16.18 5.33
C ILE A 5 -2.76 17.17 6.37
N GLN A 6 -2.39 18.45 6.25
CA GLN A 6 -2.84 19.50 7.17
C GLN A 6 -4.37 19.64 7.15
N ILE A 7 -4.99 19.78 5.97
CA ILE A 7 -6.45 19.90 5.83
C ILE A 7 -7.17 18.67 6.42
N LEU A 8 -6.65 17.47 6.19
CA LEU A 8 -7.23 16.24 6.74
C LEU A 8 -7.11 16.18 8.27
N LYS A 9 -5.99 16.64 8.85
CA LYS A 9 -5.81 16.74 10.32
C LYS A 9 -6.78 17.75 10.94
N GLU A 10 -6.95 18.91 10.32
CA GLU A 10 -7.93 19.91 10.78
C GLU A 10 -9.36 19.34 10.76
N LYS A 11 -9.72 18.61 9.70
CA LYS A 11 -11.03 17.98 9.59
C LYS A 11 -11.23 16.83 10.58
N GLN A 12 -10.19 16.05 10.87
CA GLN A 12 -10.21 15.03 11.93
C GLN A 12 -10.52 15.65 13.30
N VAL A 13 -9.90 16.78 13.63
CA VAL A 13 -10.16 17.51 14.89
C VAL A 13 -11.61 17.99 14.96
N GLN A 14 -12.16 18.52 13.86
CA GLN A 14 -13.57 18.94 13.79
C GLN A 14 -14.53 17.78 14.02
N LEU A 15 -14.29 16.60 13.43
CA LEU A 15 -15.14 15.42 13.63
C LEU A 15 -15.08 14.92 15.08
N VAL A 16 -13.92 14.99 15.73
CA VAL A 16 -13.78 14.65 17.15
C VAL A 16 -14.56 15.63 18.03
N ALA A 17 -14.56 16.93 17.72
CA ALA A 17 -15.36 17.92 18.43
C ALA A 17 -16.87 17.62 18.29
N GLN A 18 -17.35 17.33 17.09
CA GLN A 18 -18.76 16.97 16.84
C GLN A 18 -19.19 15.69 17.59
N LEU A 19 -18.29 14.72 17.75
CA LEU A 19 -18.56 13.51 18.55
C LEU A 19 -18.66 13.81 20.05
N ARG A 20 -17.87 14.76 20.56
CA ARG A 20 -17.91 15.21 21.97
C ARG A 20 -19.19 15.97 22.30
N GLU A 21 -19.69 16.76 21.35
CA GLU A 21 -20.92 17.55 21.47
C GLU A 21 -22.21 16.73 21.39
N GLY A 22 -22.12 15.42 21.12
CA GLY A 22 -23.28 14.52 21.12
C GLY A 22 -24.16 14.65 19.88
N ASN A 23 -23.56 14.93 18.72
CA ASN A 23 -24.28 15.09 17.45
C ASN A 23 -25.13 13.84 17.11
N ALA A 24 -26.39 14.05 16.70
CA ALA A 24 -27.37 13.01 16.40
C ALA A 24 -26.91 12.03 15.30
N ASN A 25 -26.00 12.45 14.42
CA ASN A 25 -25.53 11.64 13.29
C ASN A 25 -24.19 10.93 13.56
N LYS A 26 -24.01 10.40 14.78
CA LYS A 26 -22.78 9.76 15.27
C LYS A 26 -22.21 8.70 14.33
N ALA A 27 -23.05 7.86 13.73
CA ALA A 27 -22.60 6.79 12.83
C ALA A 27 -21.92 7.34 11.55
N ALA A 28 -22.48 8.39 10.96
CA ALA A 28 -21.91 9.03 9.77
C ALA A 28 -20.56 9.69 10.10
N ILE A 29 -20.47 10.37 11.26
CA ILE A 29 -19.24 11.02 11.72
C ILE A 29 -18.13 9.99 11.97
N LEU A 30 -18.46 8.84 12.58
CA LEU A 30 -17.49 7.76 12.79
C LEU A 30 -16.98 7.16 11.48
N LYS A 31 -17.88 6.95 10.50
CA LYS A 31 -17.49 6.47 9.17
C LYS A 31 -16.52 7.45 8.51
N GLN A 32 -16.87 8.74 8.49
CA GLN A 32 -16.03 9.78 7.90
C GLN A 32 -14.68 9.90 8.61
N LYS A 33 -14.65 9.80 9.95
CA LYS A 33 -13.40 9.80 10.70
C LYS A 33 -12.50 8.64 10.28
N LYS A 34 -13.06 7.43 10.15
CA LYS A 34 -12.30 6.24 9.73
C LYS A 34 -11.70 6.41 8.33
N GLU A 35 -12.44 7.01 7.40
CA GLU A 35 -11.95 7.31 6.05
C GLU A 35 -10.79 8.32 6.09
N ILE A 36 -10.89 9.38 6.90
CA ILE A 36 -9.82 10.37 7.08
C ILE A 36 -8.60 9.75 7.74
N ASP A 37 -8.77 8.95 8.79
CA ASP A 37 -7.68 8.26 9.49
C ASP A 37 -6.91 7.36 8.51
N THR A 38 -7.63 6.67 7.63
CA THR A 38 -7.05 5.78 6.60
C THR A 38 -6.27 6.59 5.56
N ALA A 39 -6.85 7.69 5.06
CA ALA A 39 -6.20 8.57 4.11
C ALA A 39 -4.92 9.21 4.68
N LEU A 40 -4.96 9.66 5.94
CA LEU A 40 -3.80 10.18 6.65
C LEU A 40 -2.69 9.13 6.76
N ASN A 41 -3.04 7.90 7.16
CA ASN A 41 -2.07 6.82 7.26
C ASN A 41 -1.39 6.51 5.92
N TRP A 42 -2.14 6.53 4.81
CA TRP A 42 -1.56 6.34 3.46
C TRP A 42 -0.62 7.48 3.08
N LEU A 43 -1.03 8.74 3.29
CA LEU A 43 -0.21 9.91 2.95
C LEU A 43 1.08 9.97 3.77
N GLU A 44 1.00 9.69 5.07
CA GLU A 44 2.17 9.62 5.95
C GLU A 44 3.09 8.44 5.57
N THR A 45 2.53 7.31 5.12
CA THR A 45 3.32 6.17 4.63
C THR A 45 4.07 6.52 3.33
N ILE A 46 3.41 7.20 2.38
CA ILE A 46 4.03 7.67 1.14
C ILE A 46 5.21 8.59 1.45
N GLU A 47 5.05 9.53 2.37
CA GLU A 47 6.10 10.46 2.79
C GLU A 47 7.24 9.73 3.51
N LYS A 48 6.92 8.87 4.49
CA LYS A 48 7.92 8.11 5.28
C LYS A 48 8.76 7.17 4.42
N GLN A 49 8.14 6.52 3.44
CA GLN A 49 8.82 5.58 2.54
C GLN A 49 9.40 6.25 1.29
N ASN A 50 9.30 7.59 1.18
CA ASN A 50 9.75 8.38 0.04
C ASN A 50 9.25 7.78 -1.30
N LEU A 51 7.97 7.38 -1.32
CA LEU A 51 7.35 6.86 -2.53
C LEU A 51 7.19 8.00 -3.55
N GLY A 52 7.56 7.71 -4.79
CA GLY A 52 7.54 8.67 -5.90
C GLY A 52 6.13 8.98 -6.40
N ARG A 53 6.06 9.63 -7.56
CA ARG A 53 4.80 9.83 -8.27
C ARG A 53 4.33 8.50 -8.85
N LEU A 54 3.02 8.35 -9.08
CA LEU A 54 2.47 7.15 -9.74
C LEU A 54 3.15 6.85 -11.07
N SER A 55 3.57 7.87 -11.82
CA SER A 55 4.32 7.75 -13.07
C SER A 55 5.63 6.97 -12.95
N ASP A 56 6.21 6.96 -11.75
CA ASP A 56 7.51 6.37 -11.44
C ASP A 56 7.41 4.87 -11.18
N TYR A 57 6.19 4.32 -11.20
CA TYR A 57 5.91 2.92 -10.97
C TYR A 57 5.26 2.29 -12.19
N GLU A 58 5.44 0.98 -12.33
CA GLU A 58 4.75 0.13 -13.29
C GLU A 58 4.05 -1.03 -12.60
N TRP A 59 3.00 -1.49 -13.27
CA TRP A 59 2.20 -2.61 -12.83
C TRP A 59 2.58 -3.79 -13.69
N ILE A 60 3.01 -4.88 -13.05
CA ILE A 60 3.39 -6.11 -13.72
C ILE A 60 2.44 -7.21 -13.28
N GLU A 61 1.66 -7.71 -14.23
CA GLU A 61 0.86 -8.92 -14.05
C GLU A 61 1.77 -10.13 -14.08
N LEU A 62 1.53 -11.07 -13.16
CA LEU A 62 2.23 -12.33 -13.17
C LEU A 62 1.68 -13.22 -14.28
N PRO A 63 2.53 -13.90 -15.05
CA PRO A 63 2.06 -14.72 -16.16
C PRO A 63 1.10 -15.82 -15.67
N PHE A 64 0.23 -16.31 -16.55
CA PHE A 64 -0.53 -17.50 -16.20
C PHE A 64 0.35 -18.75 -16.39
N MET A 65 0.40 -19.61 -15.38
CA MET A 65 1.16 -20.85 -15.43
C MET A 65 0.30 -21.98 -16.03
N ASN A 66 0.70 -22.47 -17.21
CA ASN A 66 0.06 -23.64 -17.86
C ASN A 66 0.66 -24.99 -17.39
N ASN A 67 1.48 -24.97 -16.34
CA ASN A 67 1.95 -26.16 -15.64
C ASN A 67 1.19 -26.21 -14.30
N GLY A 68 0.92 -27.39 -13.74
CA GLY A 68 -0.01 -27.58 -12.59
C GLY A 68 0.38 -26.91 -11.26
N TYR A 69 1.25 -25.91 -11.28
CA TYR A 69 1.62 -25.06 -10.16
C TYR A 69 0.66 -23.85 -10.08
N SER A 70 0.27 -23.50 -8.86
CA SER A 70 -0.66 -22.40 -8.60
C SER A 70 -0.01 -21.15 -8.01
N SER A 71 1.28 -21.22 -7.65
CA SER A 71 1.97 -20.16 -6.91
C SER A 71 3.41 -19.90 -7.35
N TYR A 72 3.84 -18.67 -7.10
CA TYR A 72 5.16 -18.11 -7.37
C TYR A 72 6.00 -18.06 -6.09
N ARG A 73 7.32 -18.17 -6.26
CA ARG A 73 8.32 -17.94 -5.22
C ARG A 73 9.05 -16.64 -5.52
N ILE A 74 9.28 -15.83 -4.49
CA ILE A 74 10.10 -14.62 -4.60
C ILE A 74 11.54 -14.99 -4.27
N MET A 75 12.46 -14.69 -5.18
CA MET A 75 13.89 -14.98 -5.06
C MET A 75 14.68 -13.68 -5.23
N ASP A 76 15.67 -13.46 -4.37
CA ASP A 76 16.76 -12.51 -4.60
C ASP A 76 17.78 -13.21 -5.50
N ASP A 77 18.11 -12.61 -6.64
CA ASP A 77 19.04 -13.19 -7.62
C ASP A 77 20.51 -13.06 -7.20
N GLY A 78 20.81 -12.30 -6.13
CA GLY A 78 22.17 -12.07 -5.67
C GLY A 78 23.05 -11.40 -6.73
N GLU A 79 22.45 -10.59 -7.61
CA GLU A 79 23.12 -9.92 -8.74
C GLU A 79 23.76 -10.92 -9.73
N THR A 80 23.23 -12.14 -9.84
CA THR A 80 23.75 -13.17 -10.74
C THR A 80 22.66 -14.05 -11.35
N ASP A 81 22.85 -14.45 -12.61
CA ASP A 81 21.97 -15.41 -13.29
C ASP A 81 22.17 -16.86 -12.81
N ASN A 82 23.21 -17.14 -12.01
CA ASN A 82 23.42 -18.47 -11.45
C ASN A 82 22.43 -18.73 -10.29
N ARG A 83 21.43 -19.57 -10.57
CA ARG A 83 20.37 -19.94 -9.63
C ARG A 83 20.84 -20.57 -8.33
N GLU A 84 22.05 -21.13 -8.29
CA GLU A 84 22.63 -21.67 -7.05
C GLU A 84 22.90 -20.58 -6.01
N HIS A 85 23.04 -19.33 -6.44
CA HIS A 85 23.24 -18.18 -5.57
C HIS A 85 21.93 -17.48 -5.18
N TRP A 86 20.80 -17.90 -5.75
CA TRP A 86 19.52 -17.26 -5.48
C TRP A 86 19.02 -17.59 -4.08
N ILE A 87 18.56 -16.57 -3.36
CA ILE A 87 18.08 -16.72 -1.99
C ILE A 87 16.58 -16.52 -1.97
N GLU A 88 15.84 -17.53 -1.52
CA GLU A 88 14.39 -17.42 -1.37
C GLU A 88 14.02 -16.46 -0.25
N PHE A 89 13.05 -15.60 -0.53
CA PHE A 89 12.40 -14.78 0.48
C PHE A 89 11.48 -15.64 1.37
N LYS A 90 11.91 -15.88 2.62
CA LYS A 90 11.28 -16.87 3.52
C LYS A 90 10.00 -16.41 4.22
N THR A 91 9.58 -15.16 4.04
CA THR A 91 8.33 -14.69 4.66
C THR A 91 7.15 -15.42 4.01
N PRO A 92 6.14 -15.87 4.78
CA PRO A 92 5.00 -16.60 4.25
C PRO A 92 4.08 -15.65 3.48
N ILE A 93 4.48 -15.32 2.26
CA ILE A 93 3.67 -14.61 1.27
C ILE A 93 3.43 -15.61 0.15
N GLU A 94 2.17 -16.01 0.00
CA GLU A 94 1.75 -16.76 -1.18
C GLU A 94 1.48 -15.76 -2.30
N VAL A 95 2.10 -16.01 -3.45
CA VAL A 95 1.94 -15.20 -4.65
C VAL A 95 1.36 -16.10 -5.73
N THR A 96 0.34 -15.66 -6.44
CA THR A 96 -0.44 -16.43 -7.42
C THR A 96 -0.53 -15.67 -8.73
N ALA A 97 -1.04 -16.31 -9.78
CA ALA A 97 -1.23 -15.65 -11.08
C ALA A 97 -2.29 -14.52 -11.06
N THR A 98 -3.10 -14.41 -9.99
CA THR A 98 -4.05 -13.30 -9.83
C THR A 98 -3.46 -12.09 -9.09
N ASP A 99 -2.23 -12.22 -8.57
CA ASP A 99 -1.52 -11.13 -7.94
C ASP A 99 -0.78 -10.28 -8.97
N PHE A 100 -0.32 -9.10 -8.53
CA PHE A 100 0.42 -8.15 -9.35
C PHE A 100 1.58 -7.56 -8.55
N LEU A 101 2.63 -7.17 -9.27
CA LEU A 101 3.78 -6.46 -8.71
C LEU A 101 3.67 -4.97 -9.06
N VAL A 102 4.00 -4.12 -8.09
CA VAL A 102 4.20 -2.68 -8.30
C VAL A 102 5.69 -2.41 -8.18
N LEU A 103 6.35 -2.21 -9.31
CA LEU A 103 7.79 -1.98 -9.36
C LEU A 103 8.09 -0.51 -9.61
N LYS A 104 9.16 -0.01 -9.00
CA LYS A 104 9.69 1.32 -9.31
C LYS A 104 10.49 1.22 -10.61
N LYS A 105 10.15 2.06 -11.59
CA LYS A 105 10.87 2.10 -12.86
C LYS A 105 12.33 2.48 -12.62
N PRO A 106 13.28 1.88 -13.37
CA PRO A 106 14.66 2.35 -13.38
C PRO A 106 14.70 3.82 -13.82
N LYS A 107 15.58 4.61 -13.21
CA LYS A 107 15.79 6.02 -13.56
C LYS A 107 16.52 6.18 -14.87
#